data_AF-A0A1Q4P250-F1
#
_entry.id   AF-A0A1Q4P250-F1
#
_cell.length_a   1.000
_cell.length_b   1.000
_cell.length_c   1.000
_cell.angle_alpha   90.00
_cell.angle_beta   90.00
_cell.angle_gamma   90.00
#
_symmetry.space_group_name_H-M   'P 1'
#
loop_
_entity.id
_entity.type
_entity.pdbx_description
1 polymer ?
#
loop_
_entity_poly.entity_id
_entity_poly.type
_entity_poly.pdbx_seq_one_letter_code
_entity_poly.pdbx_strand_id
1 'polypeptide(L)' 'MKKDLENNTLSLRERQVLRMLAQGDEYTEISRNLNISVNTIKFHVKNIKHKIQAKNINHAIHIADKGEII' A
#
# COMPACT_ATOMS: atom_id res chain seq x y z
N MET A 1 15.34 -17.25 -7.82
CA MET A 1 13.87 -17.23 -7.68
C MET A 1 13.39 -15.79 -7.77
N LYS A 2 12.97 -15.34 -8.95
CA LYS A 2 12.34 -14.03 -9.20
C LYS A 2 11.10 -14.32 -10.04
N LYS A 3 9.92 -14.55 -9.41
CA LYS A 3 8.72 -14.91 -10.18
C LYS A 3 7.38 -14.41 -9.65
N ASP A 4 7.33 -13.52 -8.66
CA ASP A 4 6.04 -13.24 -7.99
C ASP A 4 5.59 -11.76 -8.01
N LEU A 5 6.15 -10.95 -8.90
CA LEU A 5 5.69 -9.56 -9.10
C LEU A 5 4.85 -9.37 -10.37
N GLU A 6 4.56 -10.43 -11.10
CA GLU A 6 3.62 -10.39 -12.21
C GLU A 6 2.20 -10.67 -11.66
N ASN A 7 1.36 -9.64 -11.71
CA ASN A 7 -0.08 -9.60 -11.40
C ASN A 7 -0.49 -9.06 -10.02
N ASN A 8 -0.54 -7.73 -9.92
CA ASN A 8 -1.72 -7.01 -9.42
C ASN A 8 -2.35 -7.51 -8.09
N THR A 9 -1.57 -8.00 -7.13
CA THR A 9 -2.07 -8.62 -5.88
C THR A 9 -2.83 -7.63 -4.97
N LEU A 10 -2.47 -6.35 -5.07
CA LEU A 10 -3.19 -5.29 -4.38
C LEU A 10 -4.51 -4.96 -5.09
N SER A 11 -5.53 -4.61 -4.32
CA SER A 11 -6.74 -3.97 -4.85
C SER A 11 -6.45 -2.52 -5.27
N LEU A 12 -7.37 -1.92 -6.02
CA LEU A 12 -7.27 -0.49 -6.39
C LEU A 12 -7.14 0.42 -5.16
N ARG A 13 -7.94 0.16 -4.11
CA ARG A 13 -7.91 0.93 -2.86
C ARG A 13 -6.59 0.76 -2.12
N GLU A 14 -6.05 -0.46 -2.07
CA GLU A 14 -4.75 -0.73 -1.46
C GLU A 14 -3.61 -0.05 -2.22
N ARG A 15 -3.64 -0.02 -3.56
CA ARG A 15 -2.68 0.76 -4.36
C ARG A 15 -2.78 2.26 -4.10
N GLN A 16 -3.99 2.80 -4.03
CA GLN A 16 -4.20 4.22 -3.73
C GLN A 16 -3.61 4.58 -2.36
N VAL A 17 -3.95 3.81 -1.32
CA VAL A 17 -3.38 4.02 0.02
C VAL A 17 -1.85 3.91 -0.02
N LEU A 18 -1.29 2.91 -0.70
CA LEU A 18 0.16 2.72 -0.76
C LEU A 18 0.88 3.86 -1.51
N ARG A 19 0.30 4.39 -2.60
CA ARG A 19 0.82 5.55 -3.33
C ARG A 19 0.89 6.80 -2.47
N MET A 20 -0.20 7.12 -1.78
CA MET A 20 -0.27 8.29 -0.93
C MET A 20 0.74 8.20 0.22
N LEU A 21 0.92 7.00 0.79
CA LEU A 21 1.98 6.75 1.77
C LEU A 21 3.38 6.92 1.19
N ALA A 22 3.61 6.51 -0.06
CA ALA A 22 4.88 6.74 -0.76
C ALA A 22 5.14 8.23 -1.03
N GLN A 23 4.09 9.04 -1.16
CA GLN A 23 4.16 10.49 -1.31
C GLN A 23 4.39 11.22 0.02
N GLY A 24 4.30 10.53 1.15
CA GLY A 24 4.50 11.08 2.49
C GLY A 24 3.21 11.50 3.20
N ASP A 25 2.04 11.22 2.64
CA ASP A 25 0.76 11.58 3.26
C ASP A 25 0.54 10.81 4.58
N GLU A 26 0.02 11.50 5.58
CA GLU A 26 -0.37 10.88 6.84
C GLU A 26 -1.71 10.14 6.72
N TYR A 27 -1.97 9.17 7.61
CA TYR A 27 -3.23 8.43 7.61
C TYR A 27 -4.48 9.33 7.71
N THR A 28 -4.36 10.49 8.37
CA THR A 28 -5.45 11.47 8.51
C THR A 28 -5.73 12.19 7.18
N GLU A 29 -4.71 12.45 6.38
CA GLU A 29 -4.82 13.08 5.06
C GLU A 29 -5.39 12.08 4.05
N ILE A 30 -4.88 10.85 4.06
CA ILE A 30 -5.40 9.74 3.24
C ILE A 30 -6.87 9.47 3.56
N SER A 31 -7.24 9.56 4.83
CA SER A 31 -8.63 9.37 5.29
C SER A 31 -9.57 10.40 4.67
N ARG A 32 -9.17 11.67 4.66
CA ARG A 32 -9.92 12.76 4.04
C ARG A 32 -9.97 12.60 2.52
N ASN A 33 -8.84 12.34 1.88
CA ASN A 33 -8.72 12.26 0.43
C ASN A 33 -9.50 11.07 -0.16
N LEU A 34 -9.55 9.93 0.54
CA LEU A 34 -10.28 8.74 0.10
C LEU A 34 -11.70 8.62 0.66
N ASN A 35 -12.11 9.58 1.52
CA ASN A 35 -13.38 9.61 2.26
C ASN A 35 -13.67 8.28 3.00
N ILE A 36 -12.69 7.79 3.77
CA ILE A 36 -12.78 6.57 4.58
C ILE A 36 -12.15 6.82 5.95
N SER A 37 -12.47 5.99 6.94
CA SER A 37 -11.88 6.16 8.28
C SER A 37 -10.38 5.81 8.33
N VAL A 38 -9.65 6.41 9.28
CA VAL A 38 -8.27 6.02 9.60
C VAL A 38 -8.15 4.53 9.95
N ASN A 39 -9.17 3.95 10.58
CA ASN A 39 -9.20 2.52 10.89
C ASN A 39 -9.28 1.67 9.62
N THR A 40 -10.03 2.11 8.61
CA THR A 40 -10.09 1.47 7.29
C THR A 40 -8.73 1.52 6.60
N ILE A 41 -7.98 2.62 6.73
CA ILE A 41 -6.61 2.73 6.20
C ILE A 41 -5.68 1.76 6.92
N LYS A 42 -5.71 1.67 8.26
CA LYS A 42 -4.92 0.68 9.01
C LYS A 42 -5.22 -0.74 8.57
N PHE A 43 -6.48 -1.06 8.28
CA PHE A 43 -6.88 -2.34 7.71
C PHE A 43 -6.27 -2.58 6.32
N HIS A 44 -6.34 -1.59 5.41
CA HIS A 44 -5.68 -1.67 4.10
C HIS A 44 -4.16 -1.85 4.23
N VAL A 45 -3.49 -1.10 5.11
CA VAL A 45 -2.04 -1.23 5.35
C VAL A 45 -1.66 -2.62 5.85
N LYS A 46 -2.46 -3.22 6.74
CA LYS A 46 -2.27 -4.60 7.19
C LYS A 46 -2.35 -5.59 6.03
N ASN A 47 -3.35 -5.44 5.17
CA ASN A 47 -3.55 -6.33 4.02
C ASN A 47 -2.46 -6.14 2.96
N ILE A 48 -2.06 -4.89 2.67
CA ILE A 48 -0.94 -4.58 1.76
C ILE A 48 0.30 -5.32 2.21
N LYS A 49 0.72 -5.15 3.48
CA LYS A 49 1.90 -5.82 4.02
C LYS A 49 1.84 -7.34 3.87
N HIS A 50 0.67 -7.92 4.13
CA HIS A 50 0.48 -9.37 4.00
C HIS A 50 0.62 -9.83 2.55
N LYS A 51 -0.05 -9.15 1.61
CA LYS A 51 -0.09 -9.51 0.19
C LYS A 51 1.27 -9.45 -0.49
N ILE A 52 2.07 -8.43 -0.19
CA ILE A 52 3.41 -8.26 -0.79
C ILE A 52 4.52 -8.76 0.13
N GLN A 53 4.17 -9.45 1.22
CA GLN A 53 5.09 -10.07 2.17
C GLN A 53 6.10 -9.08 2.77
N ALA A 54 5.66 -7.84 3.01
CA ALA A 54 6.48 -6.77 3.56
C ALA A 54 6.48 -6.75 5.09
N LYS A 55 7.69 -6.63 5.67
CA LYS A 55 7.91 -6.52 7.12
C LYS A 55 7.29 -5.25 7.73
N ASN A 56 7.37 -4.13 7.02
CA ASN A 56 6.84 -2.83 7.43
C ASN A 56 6.38 -2.02 6.20
N ILE A 57 5.78 -0.85 6.44
CA ILE A 57 5.21 -0.04 5.36
C ILE A 57 6.29 0.54 4.43
N ASN A 58 7.45 0.93 4.96
CA ASN A 58 8.56 1.42 4.13
C ASN A 58 9.10 0.31 3.21
N HIS A 59 9.18 -0.92 3.71
CA HIS A 59 9.53 -2.09 2.89
C HIS A 59 8.46 -2.37 1.83
N ALA A 60 7.18 -2.20 2.18
CA ALA A 60 6.07 -2.30 1.23
C ALA A 60 6.16 -1.26 0.11
N ILE A 61 6.44 0.01 0.44
CA ILE A 61 6.64 1.09 -0.52
C ILE A 61 7.82 0.77 -1.43
N HIS A 62 8.96 0.37 -0.87
CA HIS A 62 10.17 0.03 -1.63
C HIS A 62 9.97 -1.16 -2.59
N ILE A 63 9.23 -2.19 -2.16
CA ILE A 63 8.87 -3.33 -3.03
C ILE A 63 7.95 -2.85 -4.17
N ALA A 64 6.96 -2.02 -3.85
CA ALA A 64 5.98 -1.57 -4.83
C ALA A 64 6.58 -0.61 -5.87
N ASP A 65 7.49 0.27 -5.46
CA ASP A 65 8.24 1.19 -6.32
C ASP A 65 9.17 0.42 -7.28
N LYS A 66 9.99 -0.49 -6.74
CA LYS A 66 10.85 -1.37 -7.58
C LYS A 66 10.08 -2.34 -8.46
N GLY A 67 8.82 -2.57 -8.12
CA GLY A 67 7.93 -3.50 -8.79
C GLY A 67 7.04 -2.90 -9.86
N GLU A 68 7.13 -1.59 -10.09
CA GLU A 68 6.19 -0.83 -10.94
C GLU A 68 4.70 -1.00 -10.53
N ILE A 69 4.45 -1.30 -9.25
CA ILE A 69 3.09 -1.53 -8.72
C ILE A 69 2.39 -0.20 -8.37
N ILE A 70 3.16 0.85 -8.10
CA ILE A 70 2.66 2.17 -7.71
C ILE A 70 3.30 3.29 -8.49
#